data_AF-A0A2N1PBP4-F1
#
_entry.id   AF-A0A2N1PBP4-F1
#
_cell.length_a   1.000
_cell.length_b   1.000
_cell.length_c   1.000
_cell.angle_alpha   90.00
_cell.angle_beta   90.00
_cell.angle_gamma   90.00
#
_symmetry.space_group_name_H-M   'P 1'
#
loop_
_entity.id
_entity.type
_entity.pdbx_description
1 polymer ?
#
loop_
_entity_poly.entity_id
_entity_poly.type
_entity_poly.pdbx_seq_one_letter_code
_entity_poly.pdbx_strand_id
1 'polypeptide(L)'
;MTANGNKAEEPVSRFWTKINLMAEITAVFRNSMPDNQTYKRALESIQRVVPFESSVLYLYNPDNAQLIEVTAFGGEIDLSNAVSQTGESDYLKWLISLQKPTLISCSLEKDQHAKTNDNALLIIPLIVENRLIGIALFYDGVENSFRDKDVKLLTIIGDQIASFIERSRAHRELEEKNRELEEAQQRLKHAQEEIVGAEKLKSVRELAASINHEINNPLSVITGNAEYLLYINKNLEKGVYDRLKIIYNEAIRIADINRRLLEIQDLVTQSYLDDDDLSMLNLEKSSMGERHG
;
A
#
# COMPACT_ATOMS: atom_id res chain seq x y z
N MET A 1 67.23 0.18 28.70
CA MET A 1 65.99 0.45 29.43
C MET A 1 64.98 1.05 28.45
N THR A 2 64.17 0.22 27.82
CA THR A 2 63.07 0.66 26.94
C THR A 2 61.93 -0.34 27.06
N ALA A 3 61.07 -0.14 28.05
CA ALA A 3 59.81 -0.85 28.19
C ALA A 3 58.87 0.04 29.00
N ASN A 4 58.17 0.96 28.34
CA ASN A 4 56.88 1.49 28.81
C ASN A 4 56.27 2.39 27.73
N GLY A 5 55.36 1.80 26.95
CA GLY A 5 54.60 2.54 25.95
C GLY A 5 53.82 1.60 25.05
N ASN A 6 52.99 0.69 25.61
CA ASN A 6 52.04 -0.06 24.77
C ASN A 6 50.87 -0.77 25.48
N LYS A 7 50.41 -0.30 26.67
CA LYS A 7 49.26 -0.93 27.36
C LYS A 7 47.97 -0.09 27.37
N ALA A 8 48.03 1.19 26.97
CA ALA A 8 46.88 2.10 26.97
C ALA A 8 46.15 2.19 25.61
N GLU A 9 46.77 1.76 24.51
CA GLU A 9 46.17 1.83 23.16
C GLU A 9 45.23 0.66 22.85
N GLU A 10 45.47 -0.52 23.43
CA GLU A 10 44.64 -1.72 23.20
C GLU A 10 43.15 -1.56 23.60
N PRO A 11 42.79 -0.97 24.76
CA PRO A 11 41.39 -0.82 25.15
C PRO A 11 40.64 0.16 24.25
N VAL A 12 41.30 1.25 23.85
CA VAL A 12 40.71 2.31 23.00
C VAL A 12 40.50 1.78 21.59
N SER A 13 41.49 1.11 21.02
CA SER A 13 41.39 0.51 19.68
C SER A 13 40.23 -0.50 19.59
N ARG A 14 40.10 -1.40 20.57
CA ARG A 14 39.00 -2.39 20.60
C ARG A 14 37.62 -1.76 20.79
N PHE A 15 37.52 -0.64 21.51
CA PHE A 15 36.27 0.10 21.65
C PHE A 15 35.86 0.73 20.30
N TRP A 16 36.78 1.36 19.58
CA TRP A 16 36.52 1.94 18.26
C TRP A 16 36.09 0.89 17.23
N THR A 17 36.69 -0.31 17.23
CA THR A 17 36.26 -1.40 16.35
C THR A 17 34.77 -1.73 16.53
N LYS A 18 34.29 -1.77 17.78
CA LYS A 18 32.89 -2.05 18.09
C LYS A 18 31.94 -0.93 17.65
N ILE A 19 32.33 0.33 17.87
CA ILE A 19 31.55 1.48 17.42
C ILE A 19 31.46 1.52 15.89
N ASN A 20 32.57 1.25 15.20
CA ASN A 20 32.60 1.19 13.74
C ASN A 20 31.68 0.09 13.20
N LEU A 21 31.66 -1.08 13.84
CA LEU A 21 30.73 -2.15 13.47
C LEU A 21 29.27 -1.71 13.59
N MET A 22 28.90 -1.05 14.70
CA MET A 22 27.54 -0.55 14.90
C MET A 22 27.14 0.46 13.81
N ALA A 23 28.04 1.39 13.50
CA ALA A 23 27.82 2.38 12.46
C ALA A 23 27.69 1.73 11.06
N GLU A 24 28.52 0.72 10.77
CA GLU A 24 28.50 -0.04 9.53
C GLU A 24 27.19 -0.80 9.36
N ILE A 25 26.75 -1.54 10.39
CA ILE A 25 25.47 -2.26 10.37
C ILE A 25 24.29 -1.31 10.20
N THR A 26 24.31 -0.18 10.92
CA THR A 26 23.28 0.85 10.77
C THR A 26 23.25 1.42 9.35
N ALA A 27 24.41 1.61 8.71
CA ALA A 27 24.51 2.09 7.33
C ALA A 27 24.00 1.04 6.33
N VAL A 28 24.31 -0.25 6.52
CA VAL A 28 23.79 -1.35 5.71
C VAL A 28 22.25 -1.34 5.76
N PHE A 29 21.66 -1.23 6.95
CA PHE A 29 20.19 -1.29 7.11
C PHE A 29 19.45 -0.04 6.65
N ARG A 30 20.08 1.14 6.63
CA ARG A 30 19.38 2.40 6.31
C ARG A 30 18.81 2.43 4.89
N ASN A 31 19.54 1.86 3.94
CA ASN A 31 19.24 1.98 2.51
C ASN A 31 18.99 0.62 1.85
N SER A 32 18.69 -0.41 2.64
CA SER A 32 18.55 -1.78 2.15
C SER A 32 17.19 -2.34 2.53
N MET A 33 16.73 -3.31 1.74
CA MET A 33 15.51 -4.05 2.03
C MET A 33 15.81 -5.22 2.99
N PRO A 34 14.82 -5.69 3.76
CA PRO A 34 14.96 -6.85 4.64
C PRO A 34 15.04 -8.15 3.84
N ASP A 35 16.16 -8.35 3.13
CA ASP A 35 16.43 -9.50 2.26
C ASP A 35 17.68 -10.28 2.70
N ASN A 36 17.81 -11.49 2.15
CA ASN A 36 18.92 -12.41 2.46
C ASN A 36 20.30 -11.76 2.25
N GLN A 37 20.47 -10.96 1.20
CA GLN A 37 21.76 -10.31 0.93
C GLN A 37 22.13 -9.29 2.01
N THR A 38 21.16 -8.53 2.49
CA THR A 38 21.32 -7.50 3.51
C THR A 38 21.68 -8.14 4.85
N TYR A 39 20.98 -9.20 5.25
CA TYR A 39 21.30 -9.95 6.46
C TYR A 39 22.67 -10.61 6.36
N LYS A 40 23.00 -11.25 5.24
CA LYS A 40 24.31 -11.87 5.01
C LYS A 40 25.45 -10.86 5.15
N ARG A 41 25.33 -9.66 4.57
CA ARG A 41 26.32 -8.58 4.72
C ARG A 41 26.47 -8.12 6.17
N ALA A 42 25.36 -8.06 6.92
CA ALA A 42 25.42 -7.76 8.34
C ALA A 42 26.18 -8.85 9.11
N LEU A 43 25.87 -10.13 8.87
CA LEU A 43 26.57 -11.26 9.49
C LEU A 43 28.07 -11.29 9.13
N GLU A 44 28.44 -11.04 7.87
CA GLU A 44 29.84 -10.91 7.43
C GLU A 44 30.57 -9.77 8.18
N SER A 45 29.87 -8.67 8.48
CA SER A 45 30.42 -7.56 9.24
C SER A 45 30.61 -7.92 10.71
N ILE A 46 29.66 -8.65 11.30
CA ILE A 46 29.76 -9.14 12.67
C ILE A 46 30.92 -10.12 12.81
N GLN A 47 31.08 -11.07 11.87
CA GLN A 47 32.10 -12.12 11.93
C GLN A 47 33.53 -11.55 12.00
N ARG A 48 33.76 -10.38 11.40
CA ARG A 48 35.06 -9.67 11.45
C ARG A 48 35.45 -9.21 12.86
N VAL A 49 34.48 -9.05 13.78
CA VAL A 49 34.70 -8.53 15.13
C VAL A 49 34.45 -9.58 16.20
N VAL A 50 33.43 -10.41 16.01
CA VAL A 50 33.10 -11.54 16.88
C VAL A 50 33.24 -12.81 16.04
N PRO A 51 34.24 -13.67 16.28
CA PRO A 51 34.39 -14.91 15.54
C PRO A 51 33.20 -15.83 15.85
N PHE A 52 32.70 -16.47 14.81
CA PHE A 52 31.76 -17.58 14.85
C PHE A 52 31.91 -18.38 13.56
N GLU A 53 31.61 -19.68 13.61
CA GLU A 53 31.67 -20.57 12.45
C GLU A 53 30.40 -20.44 11.61
N SER A 54 29.24 -20.52 12.27
CA SER A 54 27.94 -20.51 11.62
C SER A 54 26.98 -19.54 12.30
N SER A 55 26.05 -18.98 11.53
CA SER A 55 24.96 -18.16 12.06
C SER A 55 23.70 -18.34 11.23
N VAL A 56 22.56 -18.37 11.90
CA VAL A 56 21.25 -18.48 11.24
C VAL A 56 20.31 -17.44 11.83
N LEU A 57 19.57 -16.77 10.96
CA LEU A 57 18.55 -15.80 11.31
C LEU A 57 17.17 -16.35 10.98
N TYR A 58 16.34 -16.46 11.99
CA TYR A 58 14.93 -16.82 11.89
C TYR A 58 14.05 -15.60 12.12
N LEU A 59 12.99 -15.45 11.34
CA LEU A 59 11.90 -14.52 11.59
C LEU A 59 10.69 -15.24 12.15
N TYR A 60 10.08 -14.63 13.15
CA TYR A 60 8.87 -15.14 13.76
C TYR A 60 7.64 -14.63 13.02
N ASN A 61 6.83 -15.55 12.52
CA ASN A 61 5.51 -15.26 12.01
C ASN A 61 4.46 -15.50 13.13
N PRO A 62 3.82 -14.44 13.64
CA PRO A 62 2.82 -14.57 14.70
C PRO A 62 1.52 -15.25 14.22
N ASP A 63 1.19 -15.21 12.93
CA ASP A 63 -0.10 -15.68 12.40
C ASP A 63 -0.23 -17.21 12.45
N ASN A 64 0.89 -17.92 12.26
CA ASN A 64 0.96 -19.38 12.31
C ASN A 64 1.92 -19.90 13.39
N ALA A 65 2.48 -19.01 14.22
CA ALA A 65 3.47 -19.30 15.25
C ALA A 65 4.71 -20.08 14.74
N GLN A 66 5.22 -19.74 13.56
CA GLN A 66 6.38 -20.40 12.95
C GLN A 66 7.62 -19.50 12.91
N LEU A 67 8.78 -20.13 12.99
CA LEU A 67 10.07 -19.52 12.70
C LEU A 67 10.46 -19.83 11.24
N ILE A 68 10.72 -18.80 10.45
CA ILE A 68 11.10 -18.90 9.05
C ILE A 68 12.57 -18.51 8.93
N GLU A 69 13.40 -19.41 8.41
CA GLU A 69 14.78 -19.09 8.11
C GLU A 69 14.84 -18.06 6.99
N VAL A 70 15.48 -16.93 7.24
CA VAL A 70 15.67 -15.86 6.23
C VAL A 70 17.10 -15.76 5.74
N THR A 71 18.06 -16.29 6.50
CA THR A 71 19.48 -16.28 6.17
C THR A 71 20.23 -17.32 6.99
N ALA A 72 21.15 -18.02 6.33
CA ALA A 72 22.16 -18.84 6.95
C ALA A 72 23.56 -18.43 6.45
N PHE A 73 24.54 -18.52 7.35
CA PHE A 73 25.93 -18.21 7.12
C PHE A 73 26.79 -19.31 7.75
N GLY A 74 27.85 -19.76 7.07
CA GLY A 74 28.83 -20.70 7.63
C GLY A 74 28.42 -22.18 7.67
N GLY A 75 27.14 -22.50 7.48
CA GLY A 75 26.65 -23.89 7.41
C GLY A 75 25.28 -24.04 8.05
N GLU A 76 24.77 -25.27 8.05
CA GLU A 76 23.51 -25.62 8.73
C GLU A 76 23.77 -25.82 10.24
N ILE A 77 22.90 -25.26 11.09
CA ILE A 77 22.94 -25.45 12.53
C ILE A 77 21.79 -26.39 12.90
N ASP A 78 22.10 -27.63 13.32
CA ASP A 78 21.09 -28.59 13.77
C ASP A 78 20.61 -28.24 15.19
N LEU A 79 19.58 -27.39 15.24
CA LEU A 79 18.90 -26.98 16.46
C LEU A 79 18.28 -28.14 17.22
N SER A 80 17.82 -29.19 16.52
CA SER A 80 17.11 -30.30 17.16
C SER A 80 18.05 -31.07 18.10
N ASN A 81 19.29 -31.30 17.67
CA ASN A 81 20.31 -31.93 18.51
C ASN A 81 20.76 -30.99 19.63
N ALA A 82 20.97 -29.70 19.33
CA ALA A 82 21.46 -28.74 20.33
C ALA A 82 20.46 -28.53 21.48
N VAL A 83 19.16 -28.50 21.19
CA VAL A 83 18.13 -28.27 22.22
C VAL A 83 17.70 -29.55 22.92
N SER A 84 17.87 -30.73 22.32
CA SER A 84 17.57 -32.01 22.99
C SER A 84 18.30 -32.17 24.34
N GLN A 85 19.47 -31.55 24.49
CA GLN A 85 20.27 -31.57 25.72
C GLN A 85 19.69 -30.70 26.86
N THR A 86 18.75 -29.81 26.55
CA THR A 86 18.08 -28.93 27.54
C THR A 86 16.88 -29.57 28.21
N GLY A 87 16.39 -30.71 27.70
CA GLY A 87 15.21 -31.41 28.23
C GLY A 87 13.86 -30.89 27.72
N GLU A 88 13.84 -29.93 26.80
CA GLU A 88 12.62 -29.38 26.21
C GLU A 88 12.09 -30.23 25.05
N SER A 89 10.84 -30.71 25.16
CA SER A 89 10.22 -31.60 24.16
C SER A 89 9.75 -30.87 22.90
N ASP A 90 9.56 -29.55 22.97
CA ASP A 90 9.14 -28.70 21.85
C ASP A 90 10.08 -27.48 21.77
N TYR A 91 11.24 -27.71 21.16
CA TYR A 91 12.31 -26.72 21.10
C TYR A 91 11.88 -25.43 20.38
N LEU A 92 10.94 -25.50 19.44
CA LEU A 92 10.44 -24.32 18.72
C LEU A 92 9.61 -23.42 19.65
N LYS A 93 8.70 -24.00 20.46
CA LYS A 93 7.96 -23.23 21.47
C LYS A 93 8.89 -22.64 22.53
N TRP A 94 9.88 -23.42 22.97
CA TRP A 94 10.86 -22.94 23.92
C TRP A 94 11.67 -21.75 23.35
N LEU A 95 12.16 -21.85 22.12
CA LEU A 95 12.86 -20.75 21.43
C LEU A 95 12.01 -19.47 21.35
N ILE A 96 10.73 -19.59 21.03
CA ILE A 96 9.78 -18.45 20.98
C ILE A 96 9.53 -17.85 22.36
N SER A 97 9.66 -18.65 23.43
CA SER A 97 9.49 -18.18 24.81
C SER A 97 10.69 -17.40 25.35
N LEU A 98 11.86 -17.49 24.69
CA LEU A 98 13.07 -16.81 25.14
C LEU A 98 12.94 -15.29 25.03
N GLN A 99 13.17 -14.61 26.15
CA GLN A 99 13.16 -13.14 26.25
C GLN A 99 14.56 -12.55 26.47
N LYS A 100 15.58 -13.39 26.60
CA LYS A 100 16.97 -12.98 26.89
C LYS A 100 17.96 -13.80 26.08
N PRO A 101 19.15 -13.24 25.79
CA PRO A 101 20.24 -14.00 25.20
C PRO A 101 20.57 -15.23 26.05
N THR A 102 20.68 -16.38 25.41
CA THR A 102 20.92 -17.67 26.07
C THR A 102 22.10 -18.36 25.42
N LEU A 103 23.11 -18.70 26.22
CA LEU A 103 24.28 -19.45 25.79
C LEU A 103 24.11 -20.91 26.19
N ILE A 104 24.24 -21.81 25.23
CA ILE A 104 24.14 -23.27 25.43
C ILE A 104 25.46 -23.89 25.01
N SER A 105 26.00 -24.73 25.87
CA SER A 105 27.03 -25.70 25.47
C SER A 105 26.34 -26.85 24.74
N CYS A 106 26.69 -27.10 23.48
CA CYS A 106 26.12 -28.21 22.72
C CYS A 106 27.24 -29.03 22.06
N SER A 107 26.98 -30.32 21.83
CA SER A 107 27.82 -31.13 20.95
C SER A 107 27.02 -31.42 19.68
N LEU A 108 27.53 -30.96 18.53
CA LEU A 108 26.93 -31.24 17.22
C LEU A 108 27.38 -32.59 16.63
N GLU A 109 28.29 -33.32 17.30
CA GLU A 109 28.77 -34.62 16.80
C GLU A 109 27.88 -35.77 17.29
N LYS A 110 27.44 -36.64 16.36
CA LYS A 110 26.65 -37.86 16.62
C LYS A 110 27.43 -38.98 17.33
N ASP A 111 28.71 -38.78 17.65
CA ASP A 111 29.60 -39.84 18.09
C ASP A 111 29.73 -39.89 19.63
N GLN A 112 29.27 -40.98 20.24
CA GLN A 112 29.26 -41.18 21.70
C GLN A 112 30.67 -41.31 22.32
N HIS A 113 31.73 -41.21 21.51
CA HIS A 113 33.13 -41.32 21.93
C HIS A 113 33.99 -40.09 21.62
N ALA A 114 33.41 -38.98 21.11
CA ALA A 114 34.15 -37.73 20.93
C ALA A 114 34.41 -37.08 22.31
N LYS A 115 35.68 -37.07 22.71
CA LYS A 115 36.15 -36.38 23.92
C LYS A 115 35.90 -34.87 23.78
N THR A 116 35.01 -34.35 24.62
CA THR A 116 35.06 -33.01 25.24
C THR A 116 35.54 -31.87 24.33
N ASN A 117 34.77 -31.53 23.31
CA ASN A 117 34.74 -30.15 22.82
C ASN A 117 33.31 -29.67 23.03
N ASP A 118 33.09 -28.90 24.09
CA ASP A 118 31.81 -28.30 24.39
C ASP A 118 31.63 -27.10 23.44
N ASN A 119 30.95 -27.27 22.32
CA ASN A 119 30.74 -26.18 21.36
C ASN A 119 29.79 -25.13 21.96
N ALA A 120 29.88 -23.88 21.50
CA ALA A 120 29.07 -22.79 22.02
C ALA A 120 27.99 -22.37 21.02
N LEU A 121 26.71 -22.47 21.43
CA LEU A 121 25.56 -21.94 20.71
C LEU A 121 24.98 -20.75 21.47
N LEU A 122 25.08 -19.56 20.89
CA LEU A 122 24.47 -18.35 21.40
C LEU A 122 23.15 -18.07 20.66
N ILE A 123 22.07 -17.98 21.43
CA ILE A 123 20.73 -17.66 20.97
C ILE A 123 20.40 -16.23 21.39
N ILE A 124 20.05 -15.39 20.41
CA ILE A 124 19.70 -13.99 20.63
C ILE A 124 18.27 -13.77 20.13
N PRO A 125 17.30 -13.59 21.03
CA PRO A 125 15.95 -13.21 20.63
C PRO A 125 15.97 -11.77 20.13
N LEU A 126 15.33 -11.53 18.99
CA LEU A 126 15.21 -10.24 18.34
C LEU A 126 13.86 -9.64 18.76
N ILE A 127 13.89 -8.68 19.67
CA ILE A 127 12.68 -8.17 20.33
C ILE A 127 12.55 -6.67 20.06
N VAL A 128 11.35 -6.22 19.69
CA VAL A 128 10.99 -4.81 19.57
C VAL A 128 9.74 -4.58 20.40
N GLU A 129 9.76 -3.60 21.32
CA GLU A 129 8.62 -3.26 22.18
C GLU A 129 7.97 -4.49 22.86
N ASN A 130 8.82 -5.42 23.37
CA ASN A 130 8.39 -6.66 24.03
C ASN A 130 7.67 -7.68 23.11
N ARG A 131 7.78 -7.52 21.79
CA ARG A 131 7.33 -8.50 20.77
C ARG A 131 8.53 -9.18 20.12
N LEU A 132 8.48 -10.51 20.06
CA LEU A 132 9.46 -11.30 19.31
C LEU A 132 9.29 -11.05 17.81
N ILE A 133 10.34 -10.56 17.18
CA ILE A 133 10.46 -10.37 15.72
C ILE A 133 11.13 -11.59 15.08
N GLY A 134 12.06 -12.23 15.80
CA GLY A 134 12.84 -13.34 15.28
C GLY A 134 13.90 -13.81 16.28
N ILE A 135 14.78 -14.70 15.83
CA ILE A 135 15.86 -15.27 16.63
C ILE A 135 17.10 -15.33 15.76
N ALA A 136 18.21 -14.81 16.27
CA ALA A 136 19.53 -14.97 15.68
C ALA A 136 20.33 -16.00 16.46
N LEU A 137 20.96 -16.93 15.74
CA LEU A 137 21.81 -17.97 16.28
C LEU A 137 23.24 -17.73 15.84
N PHE A 138 24.17 -17.95 16.75
CA PHE A 138 25.60 -17.93 16.49
C PHE A 138 26.22 -19.18 17.07
N TYR A 139 26.95 -19.91 16.25
CA TYR A 139 27.57 -21.18 16.61
C TYR A 139 29.07 -21.09 16.36
N ASP A 140 29.84 -21.65 17.30
CA ASP A 140 31.29 -21.81 17.20
C ASP A 140 31.68 -23.14 17.87
N GLY A 141 32.44 -23.97 17.16
CA GLY A 141 32.97 -25.25 17.63
C GLY A 141 34.01 -25.14 18.76
N VAL A 142 34.43 -23.92 19.13
CA VAL A 142 35.36 -23.68 20.23
C VAL A 142 34.62 -23.44 21.54
N GLU A 143 35.01 -24.17 22.59
CA GLU A 143 34.45 -24.00 23.93
C GLU A 143 34.65 -22.59 24.47
N ASN A 144 33.58 -22.03 25.07
CA ASN A 144 33.58 -20.69 25.66
C ASN A 144 34.03 -19.58 24.70
N SER A 145 33.77 -19.74 23.40
CA SER A 145 34.10 -18.75 22.35
C SER A 145 33.39 -17.41 22.57
N PHE A 146 32.14 -17.44 23.03
CA PHE A 146 31.33 -16.24 23.31
C PHE A 146 31.51 -15.77 24.76
N ARG A 147 32.22 -14.66 24.95
CA ARG A 147 32.35 -14.01 26.26
C ARG A 147 31.19 -13.04 26.51
N ASP A 148 30.99 -12.63 27.76
CA ASP A 148 29.95 -11.64 28.14
C ASP A 148 29.96 -10.37 27.27
N LYS A 149 31.16 -9.90 26.88
CA LYS A 149 31.34 -8.72 26.03
C LYS A 149 30.85 -8.93 24.59
N ASP A 150 30.84 -10.17 24.12
CA ASP A 150 30.45 -10.56 22.78
C ASP A 150 28.94 -10.81 22.77
N VAL A 151 28.40 -11.46 23.81
CA VAL A 151 26.95 -11.55 24.06
C VAL A 151 26.32 -10.16 24.09
N LYS A 152 26.88 -9.22 24.86
CA LYS A 152 26.38 -7.83 24.92
C LYS A 152 26.43 -7.14 23.56
N LEU A 153 27.52 -7.30 22.81
CA LEU A 153 27.67 -6.67 21.49
C LEU A 153 26.64 -7.23 20.50
N LEU A 154 26.53 -8.56 20.42
CA LEU A 154 25.60 -9.24 19.53
C LEU A 154 24.15 -8.98 19.92
N THR A 155 23.84 -8.78 21.21
CA THR A 155 22.51 -8.37 21.66
C THR A 155 22.15 -7.00 21.12
N ILE A 156 23.06 -6.01 21.25
CA ILE A 156 22.82 -4.65 20.72
C ILE A 156 22.66 -4.68 19.19
N ILE A 157 23.45 -5.50 18.49
CA ILE A 157 23.31 -5.69 17.04
C ILE A 157 21.98 -6.37 16.70
N GLY A 158 21.59 -7.39 17.48
CA GLY A 158 20.30 -8.05 17.41
C GLY A 158 19.15 -7.04 17.52
N ASP A 159 19.20 -6.12 18.48
CA ASP A 159 18.19 -5.06 18.62
C ASP A 159 18.13 -4.15 17.38
N GLN A 160 19.27 -3.85 16.75
CA GLN A 160 19.31 -3.09 15.49
C GLN A 160 18.69 -3.87 14.32
N ILE A 161 18.99 -5.17 14.22
CA ILE A 161 18.39 -6.08 13.23
C ILE A 161 16.88 -6.14 13.43
N ALA A 162 16.42 -6.38 14.66
CA ALA A 162 15.00 -6.45 15.02
C ALA A 162 14.28 -5.16 14.63
N SER A 163 14.84 -4.01 15.01
CA SER A 163 14.30 -2.69 14.69
C SER A 163 14.27 -2.42 13.19
N PHE A 164 15.29 -2.85 12.44
CA PHE A 164 15.32 -2.70 10.98
C PHE A 164 14.21 -3.50 10.31
N ILE A 165 14.02 -4.74 10.73
CA ILE A 165 13.00 -5.65 10.17
C ILE A 165 11.60 -5.13 10.48
N GLU A 166 11.37 -4.72 11.73
CA GLU A 166 10.08 -4.17 12.14
C GLU A 166 9.75 -2.86 11.41
N ARG A 167 10.71 -1.93 11.32
CA ARG A 167 10.53 -0.70 10.53
C ARG A 167 10.20 -0.99 9.07
N SER A 168 10.88 -1.96 8.45
CA SER A 168 10.66 -2.33 7.06
C SER A 168 9.31 -3.02 6.83
N ARG A 169 8.81 -3.77 7.84
CA ARG A 169 7.45 -4.34 7.83
C ARG A 169 6.40 -3.23 7.93
N ALA A 170 6.52 -2.37 8.96
CA ALA A 170 5.58 -1.29 9.20
C ALA A 170 5.52 -0.30 8.03
N HIS A 171 6.67 0.01 7.41
CA HIS A 171 6.71 0.88 6.23
C HIS A 171 5.94 0.29 5.05
N ARG A 172 6.14 -1.00 4.73
CA ARG A 172 5.40 -1.67 3.65
C ARG A 172 3.90 -1.73 3.91
N GLU A 173 3.50 -1.99 5.16
CA GLU A 173 2.08 -2.00 5.53
C GLU A 173 1.46 -0.61 5.37
N LEU A 174 2.18 0.45 5.75
CA LEU A 174 1.74 1.83 5.56
C LEU A 174 1.61 2.19 4.07
N GLU A 175 2.57 1.81 3.23
CA GLU A 175 2.51 2.02 1.77
C GLU A 175 1.29 1.30 1.14
N GLU A 176 1.04 0.07 1.54
CA GLU A 176 -0.12 -0.70 1.09
C GLU A 176 -1.44 0.00 1.47
N LYS A 177 -1.55 0.40 2.74
CA LYS A 177 -2.75 1.10 3.25
C LYS A 177 -2.96 2.45 2.58
N ASN A 178 -1.90 3.19 2.30
CA ASN A 178 -2.00 4.44 1.55
C ASN A 178 -2.51 4.21 0.13
N ARG A 179 -2.01 3.18 -0.57
CA ARG A 179 -2.48 2.83 -1.91
C ARG A 179 -3.97 2.44 -1.91
N GLU A 180 -4.37 1.59 -0.98
CA GLU A 180 -5.78 1.21 -0.80
C GLU A 180 -6.69 2.44 -0.55
N LEU A 181 -6.20 3.40 0.25
CA LEU A 181 -6.92 4.63 0.57
C LEU A 181 -7.05 5.55 -0.65
N GLU A 182 -5.97 5.73 -1.42
CA GLU A 182 -5.99 6.52 -2.66
C GLU A 182 -6.99 5.97 -3.67
N GLU A 183 -6.99 4.65 -3.88
CA GLU A 183 -7.96 4.01 -4.76
C GLU A 183 -9.41 4.17 -4.25
N ALA A 184 -9.64 4.04 -2.95
CA ALA A 184 -10.96 4.24 -2.35
C ALA A 184 -11.44 5.69 -2.50
N GLN A 185 -10.55 6.67 -2.32
CA GLN A 185 -10.85 8.08 -2.53
C GLN A 185 -11.21 8.37 -4.00
N GLN A 186 -10.47 7.80 -4.95
CA GLN A 186 -10.78 7.97 -6.37
C GLN A 186 -12.14 7.38 -6.74
N ARG A 187 -12.46 6.17 -6.23
CA ARG A 187 -13.78 5.56 -6.42
C ARG A 187 -14.90 6.41 -5.84
N LEU A 188 -14.71 6.93 -4.63
CA LEU A 188 -15.68 7.81 -3.98
C LEU A 188 -15.92 9.09 -4.78
N LYS A 189 -14.85 9.71 -5.28
CA LYS A 189 -14.93 10.92 -6.10
C LYS A 189 -15.74 10.67 -7.38
N HIS A 190 -15.46 9.60 -8.10
CA HIS A 190 -16.21 9.25 -9.31
C HIS A 190 -17.69 8.98 -9.02
N ALA A 191 -18.00 8.20 -7.98
CA ALA A 191 -19.39 7.95 -7.59
C ALA A 191 -20.13 9.25 -7.20
N GLN A 192 -19.44 10.19 -6.54
CA GLN A 192 -20.01 11.49 -6.22
C GLN A 192 -20.26 12.34 -7.47
N GLU A 193 -19.34 12.35 -8.43
CA GLU A 193 -19.52 13.04 -9.72
C GLU A 193 -20.71 12.48 -10.50
N GLU A 194 -20.89 11.16 -10.53
CA GLU A 194 -22.05 10.50 -11.13
C GLU A 194 -23.37 10.90 -10.44
N ILE A 195 -23.40 10.89 -9.10
CA ILE A 195 -24.59 11.30 -8.33
C ILE A 195 -24.95 12.76 -8.61
N VAL A 196 -23.96 13.65 -8.57
CA VAL A 196 -24.17 15.08 -8.85
C VAL A 196 -24.65 15.29 -10.29
N GLY A 197 -24.09 14.56 -11.25
CA GLY A 197 -24.53 14.57 -12.65
C GLY A 197 -25.99 14.11 -12.80
N ALA A 198 -26.35 13.00 -12.16
CA ALA A 198 -27.69 12.45 -12.19
C ALA A 198 -28.73 13.38 -11.53
N GLU A 199 -28.36 14.03 -10.43
CA GLU A 199 -29.23 14.99 -9.74
C GLU A 199 -29.47 16.25 -10.58
N LYS A 200 -28.42 16.81 -11.19
CA LYS A 200 -28.54 17.94 -12.14
C LYS A 200 -29.44 17.58 -13.32
N LEU A 201 -29.23 16.42 -13.94
CA LEU A 201 -30.05 15.94 -15.05
C LEU A 201 -31.52 15.77 -14.65
N LYS A 202 -31.77 15.25 -13.45
CA LYS A 202 -33.13 15.14 -12.90
C LYS A 202 -33.79 16.52 -12.79
N SER A 203 -33.12 17.51 -12.19
CA SER A 203 -33.64 18.86 -12.09
C SER A 203 -33.92 19.50 -13.47
N VAL A 204 -33.02 19.31 -14.44
CA VAL A 204 -33.23 19.80 -15.82
C VAL A 204 -34.46 19.16 -16.46
N ARG A 205 -34.67 17.84 -16.30
CA ARG A 205 -35.86 17.15 -16.83
C ARG A 205 -37.16 17.59 -16.15
N GLU A 206 -37.14 17.82 -14.84
CA GLU A 206 -38.30 18.35 -14.11
C GLU A 206 -38.69 19.76 -14.61
N LEU A 207 -37.70 20.64 -14.79
CA LEU A 207 -37.91 21.97 -15.38
C LEU A 207 -38.42 21.89 -16.82
N ALA A 208 -37.82 21.02 -17.64
CA ALA A 208 -38.25 20.80 -19.02
C ALA A 208 -39.70 20.32 -19.11
N ALA A 209 -40.16 19.47 -18.19
CA ALA A 209 -41.55 19.03 -18.14
C ALA A 209 -42.51 20.18 -17.81
N SER A 210 -42.17 21.01 -16.82
CA SER A 210 -42.99 22.18 -16.47
C SER A 210 -43.08 23.17 -17.64
N ILE A 211 -41.94 23.51 -18.24
CA ILE A 211 -41.86 24.41 -19.40
C ILE A 211 -42.65 23.85 -20.58
N ASN A 212 -42.58 22.53 -20.81
CA ASN A 212 -43.35 21.89 -21.85
C ASN A 212 -44.86 22.08 -21.68
N HIS A 213 -45.38 21.84 -20.49
CA HIS A 213 -46.79 22.05 -20.21
C HIS A 213 -47.20 23.52 -20.40
N GLU A 214 -46.40 24.46 -19.90
CA GLU A 214 -46.74 25.89 -19.97
C GLU A 214 -46.67 26.47 -21.38
N ILE A 215 -45.73 26.02 -22.23
CA ILE A 215 -45.60 26.48 -23.62
C ILE A 215 -46.58 25.75 -24.55
N ASN A 216 -46.81 24.44 -24.35
CA ASN A 216 -47.73 23.70 -25.22
C ASN A 216 -49.17 24.19 -25.07
N ASN A 217 -49.54 24.77 -23.93
CA ASN A 217 -50.87 25.36 -23.69
C ASN A 217 -51.20 26.49 -24.69
N PRO A 218 -50.47 27.62 -24.75
CA PRO A 218 -50.72 28.68 -25.73
C PRO A 218 -50.48 28.22 -27.17
N LEU A 219 -49.51 27.32 -27.41
CA LEU A 219 -49.31 26.77 -28.75
C LEU A 219 -50.52 26.00 -29.25
N SER A 220 -51.16 25.20 -28.40
CA SER A 220 -52.39 24.46 -28.75
C SER A 220 -53.55 25.40 -29.12
N VAL A 221 -53.64 26.55 -28.46
CA VAL A 221 -54.60 27.60 -28.81
C VAL A 221 -54.26 28.22 -30.17
N ILE A 222 -52.99 28.54 -30.42
CA ILE A 222 -52.52 29.13 -31.68
C ILE A 222 -52.73 28.17 -32.84
N THR A 223 -52.29 26.91 -32.71
CA THR A 223 -52.43 25.89 -33.76
C THR A 223 -53.89 25.58 -34.02
N GLY A 224 -54.71 25.39 -32.97
CA GLY A 224 -56.14 25.11 -33.12
C GLY A 224 -56.90 26.23 -33.82
N ASN A 225 -56.63 27.50 -33.51
CA ASN A 225 -57.24 28.63 -34.22
C ASN A 225 -56.76 28.75 -35.67
N ALA A 226 -55.45 28.59 -35.92
CA ALA A 226 -54.91 28.65 -37.27
C ALA A 226 -55.46 27.52 -38.15
N GLU A 227 -55.52 26.29 -37.62
CA GLU A 227 -56.07 25.12 -38.29
C GLU A 227 -57.57 25.28 -38.56
N TYR A 228 -58.33 25.77 -37.59
CA TYR A 228 -59.76 26.07 -37.76
C TYR A 228 -60.00 27.06 -38.90
N LEU A 229 -59.28 28.19 -38.92
CA LEU A 229 -59.41 29.21 -39.97
C LEU A 229 -59.04 28.69 -41.36
N LEU A 230 -58.00 27.84 -41.45
CA LEU A 230 -57.60 27.16 -42.68
C LEU A 230 -58.66 26.15 -43.16
N TYR A 231 -59.38 25.50 -42.24
CA TYR A 231 -60.41 24.52 -42.55
C TYR A 231 -61.73 25.15 -43.02
N ILE A 232 -62.22 26.19 -42.33
CA ILE A 232 -63.55 26.76 -42.59
C ILE A 232 -63.59 27.68 -43.82
N ASN A 233 -62.49 28.36 -44.17
CA ASN A 233 -62.48 29.33 -45.27
C ASN A 233 -61.77 28.78 -46.52
N LYS A 234 -62.54 28.11 -47.38
CA LYS A 234 -62.03 27.51 -48.63
C LYS A 234 -61.60 28.53 -49.71
N ASN A 235 -62.00 29.80 -49.57
CA ASN A 235 -61.68 30.90 -50.50
C ASN A 235 -60.83 32.00 -49.86
N LEU A 236 -59.91 31.62 -48.96
CA LEU A 236 -58.93 32.58 -48.42
C LEU A 236 -58.12 33.22 -49.55
N GLU A 237 -57.91 34.54 -49.44
CA GLU A 237 -56.93 35.22 -50.28
C GLU A 237 -55.56 34.57 -50.06
N LYS A 238 -54.83 34.32 -51.15
CA LYS A 238 -53.55 33.58 -51.13
C LYS A 238 -52.58 34.11 -50.07
N GLY A 239 -52.46 35.44 -49.94
CA GLY A 239 -51.58 36.07 -48.95
C GLY A 239 -51.96 35.80 -47.49
N VAL A 240 -53.25 35.66 -47.17
CA VAL A 240 -53.73 35.33 -45.83
C VAL A 240 -53.52 33.85 -45.54
N TYR A 241 -53.80 32.99 -46.52
CA TYR A 241 -53.56 31.55 -46.42
C TYR A 241 -52.08 31.24 -46.11
N ASP A 242 -51.16 31.86 -46.86
CA ASP A 242 -49.72 31.64 -46.69
C ASP A 242 -49.24 32.08 -45.29
N ARG A 243 -49.75 33.21 -44.76
CA ARG A 243 -49.42 33.68 -43.40
C ARG A 243 -49.96 32.78 -42.31
N LEU A 244 -51.22 32.32 -42.41
CA LEU A 244 -51.79 31.36 -41.46
C LEU A 244 -50.99 30.05 -41.43
N LYS A 245 -50.53 29.60 -42.59
CA LYS A 245 -49.70 28.41 -42.70
C LYS A 245 -48.32 28.58 -42.05
N ILE A 246 -47.71 29.76 -42.16
CA ILE A 246 -46.47 30.08 -41.44
C ILE A 246 -46.69 30.02 -39.93
N ILE A 247 -47.74 30.66 -39.41
CA ILE A 247 -48.07 30.64 -37.97
C ILE A 247 -48.26 29.21 -37.47
N TYR A 248 -49.04 28.42 -38.20
CA TYR A 248 -49.30 27.02 -37.86
C TYR A 248 -48.01 26.19 -37.84
N ASN A 249 -47.19 26.31 -38.88
CA ASN A 249 -45.93 25.56 -38.99
C ASN A 249 -44.94 25.96 -37.88
N GLU A 250 -44.81 27.24 -37.55
CA GLU A 250 -43.91 27.67 -36.48
C GLU A 250 -44.41 27.31 -35.09
N ALA A 251 -45.73 27.31 -34.86
CA ALA A 251 -46.27 26.81 -33.60
C ALA A 251 -46.01 25.30 -33.42
N ILE A 252 -46.11 24.51 -34.50
CA ILE A 252 -45.71 23.09 -34.48
C ILE A 252 -44.20 22.94 -34.27
N ARG A 253 -43.40 23.76 -34.94
CA ARG A 253 -41.94 23.72 -34.82
C ARG A 253 -41.49 24.01 -33.39
N ILE A 254 -42.10 24.98 -32.72
CA ILE A 254 -41.81 25.26 -31.30
C ILE A 254 -42.22 24.07 -30.43
N ALA A 255 -43.38 23.46 -30.67
CA ALA A 255 -43.80 22.26 -29.93
C ALA A 255 -42.82 21.08 -30.09
N ASP A 256 -42.27 20.90 -31.30
CA ASP A 256 -41.26 19.85 -31.55
C ASP A 256 -39.94 20.14 -30.82
N ILE A 257 -39.44 21.39 -30.88
CA ILE A 257 -38.24 21.80 -30.13
C ILE A 257 -38.44 21.55 -28.63
N ASN A 258 -39.62 21.90 -28.12
CA ASN A 258 -39.94 21.77 -26.71
C ASN A 258 -39.97 20.29 -26.28
N ARG A 259 -40.53 19.41 -27.11
CA ARG A 259 -40.54 17.97 -26.88
C ARG A 259 -39.13 17.40 -26.76
N ARG A 260 -38.17 17.87 -27.56
CA ARG A 260 -36.76 17.41 -27.49
C ARG A 260 -36.09 17.73 -26.14
N LEU A 261 -36.57 18.74 -25.39
CA LEU A 261 -36.10 19.00 -24.03
C LEU A 261 -36.42 17.85 -23.05
N LEU A 262 -37.51 17.09 -23.28
CA LEU A 262 -37.84 15.91 -22.47
C LEU A 262 -36.97 14.70 -22.80
N GLU A 263 -36.35 14.70 -23.98
CA GLU A 263 -35.55 13.59 -24.48
C GLU A 263 -34.08 13.67 -24.03
N ILE A 264 -33.72 14.66 -23.22
CA ILE A 264 -32.37 14.84 -22.67
C ILE A 264 -31.99 13.63 -21.78
N GLN A 265 -30.89 12.96 -22.14
CA GLN A 265 -30.30 11.83 -21.43
C GLN A 265 -28.95 12.16 -20.80
N ASP A 266 -28.28 13.20 -21.30
CA ASP A 266 -27.00 13.67 -20.78
C ASP A 266 -26.90 15.20 -20.93
N LEU A 267 -26.04 15.85 -20.15
CA LEU A 267 -25.86 17.31 -20.17
C LEU A 267 -24.61 17.68 -20.97
N VAL A 268 -24.75 17.78 -22.28
CA VAL A 268 -23.67 18.23 -23.17
C VAL A 268 -23.77 19.73 -23.36
N THR A 269 -22.71 20.46 -22.98
CA THR A 269 -22.62 21.90 -23.17
C THR A 269 -21.63 22.24 -24.28
N GLN A 270 -21.85 23.38 -24.95
CA GLN A 270 -20.97 23.91 -25.98
C GLN A 270 -20.70 25.40 -25.71
N SER A 271 -19.49 25.86 -26.04
CA SER A 271 -19.14 27.28 -25.94
C SER A 271 -20.04 28.11 -26.85
N TYR A 272 -20.55 29.22 -26.32
CA TYR A 272 -21.39 30.15 -27.06
C TYR A 272 -20.55 31.33 -27.55
N LEU A 273 -20.45 31.48 -28.89
CA LEU A 273 -19.83 32.65 -29.55
C LEU A 273 -18.40 32.97 -29.09
N ASP A 274 -17.53 31.96 -28.96
CA ASP A 274 -16.11 32.12 -28.57
C ASP A 274 -15.89 32.83 -27.22
N ASP A 275 -16.93 32.88 -26.37
CA ASP A 275 -16.87 33.42 -25.01
C ASP A 275 -16.82 32.24 -24.02
N ASP A 276 -15.63 31.97 -23.47
CA ASP A 276 -15.36 30.79 -22.62
C ASP A 276 -16.21 30.78 -21.32
N ASP A 277 -16.74 31.93 -20.90
CA ASP A 277 -17.58 32.05 -19.70
C ASP A 277 -19.06 31.69 -19.94
N LEU A 278 -19.50 31.54 -21.20
CA LEU A 278 -20.90 31.25 -21.55
C LEU A 278 -21.04 29.90 -22.27
N SER A 279 -21.43 28.89 -21.49
CA SER A 279 -21.75 27.56 -22.00
C SER A 279 -23.25 27.37 -22.24
N MET A 280 -23.64 26.95 -23.44
CA MET A 280 -25.04 26.66 -23.80
C MET A 280 -25.28 25.15 -23.88
N LEU A 281 -26.43 24.68 -23.38
CA LEU A 281 -26.85 23.29 -23.52
C LEU A 281 -27.08 22.93 -25.00
N ASN A 282 -26.37 21.92 -25.50
CA ASN A 282 -26.58 21.39 -26.84
C ASN A 282 -27.68 20.32 -26.80
N LEU A 283 -28.91 20.71 -27.16
CA LEU A 283 -30.10 19.85 -27.10
C LEU A 283 -29.99 18.57 -27.94
N GLU A 284 -29.34 18.66 -29.10
CA GLU A 284 -29.22 17.52 -30.02
C GLU A 284 -28.23 16.47 -29.51
N LYS A 285 -27.07 16.91 -28.99
CA LYS A 285 -26.10 16.00 -28.36
C LYS A 285 -26.62 15.44 -27.03
N SER A 286 -27.29 16.28 -26.26
CA SER A 286 -27.86 15.94 -24.95
C SER A 286 -29.00 14.90 -25.06
N SER A 287 -29.73 14.85 -26.17
CA SER A 287 -30.79 13.87 -26.40
C SER A 287 -30.31 12.55 -27.04
N MET A 288 -29.20 12.58 -27.78
CA MET A 288 -28.65 11.40 -28.45
C MET A 288 -27.96 10.41 -27.50
N GLY A 289 -27.52 10.88 -26.32
CA GLY A 289 -26.70 10.14 -25.37
C GLY A 289 -25.36 9.77 -26.01
N GLU A 290 -24.26 10.42 -25.63
CA GLU A 290 -22.96 10.03 -26.18
C GLU A 290 -22.64 8.58 -25.75
N ARG A 291 -22.80 7.65 -26.70
CA ARG A 291 -22.21 6.31 -26.64
C ARG A 291 -20.70 6.49 -26.71
N HIS A 292 -20.08 6.72 -25.56
CA HIS A 292 -18.64 6.64 -25.41
C HIS A 292 -18.22 5.18 -25.64
N GLY A 293 -17.43 4.97 -26.69
CA GLY A 293 -16.69 3.74 -26.95
C GLY A 293 -15.30 3.78 -26.32
#